data_AF-A0A9D4TUF4-F1
#
_entry.id   AF-A0A9D4TUF4-F1
#
_cell.length_a   1.000
_cell.length_b   1.000
_cell.length_c   1.000
_cell.angle_alpha   90.00
_cell.angle_beta   90.00
_cell.angle_gamma   90.00
#
_symmetry.space_group_name_H-M   'P 1'
#
loop_
_entity.id
_entity.type
_entity.pdbx_description
1 polymer ?
#
loop_
_entity_poly.entity_id
_entity_poly.type
_entity_poly.pdbx_seq_one_letter_code
_entity_poly.pdbx_strand_id
1 'polypeptide(L)'
;MDVTKNGKTKTVPNGQCCSGTPNGCGTASGVCEYTFELNACTNIPTTPPRCTGTGIGTCDQAGLSNCEQSLCTDGHCADPSPKLAGTVCAAAPGECAEPFKCDGDSPACPTADDDIVYKTTECGTPATLPCDVAEVCTGSDVNCPDNAVKLAGTVCAAAPGECAEPFKCDGDSPACPTADDDIVYKTTECGTPATLPCDVAEVCTGSDVNCPDNAVKLAGTVCAAAPGECAEPFTCDGDSPACPTADDDIVYKTTECGTPATLPCDVAEVCTGSDVNCPDNAVKLAGTVCAAAPGECAEPFKCDGDSPACPTADDDIVYKTTECGTPATLPCDVAEVCTGSDVNCPDNAVKLAGTVCAAAPGECAEPFTCDGDSPACPTADDDIVYKTTECGTPATLPCDVAEVCTGSDVNCPDNAVKLAGTVCAAAPGECAEPFTCDGDSPACPTADDDIVYKTTECGTPATLPCDVAEVCTGSDVDCPADAKKPFGAPCNSNVITPAACDADDKW
;
A
#
# COMPACT_ATOMS: atom_id res chain seq x y z
N MET A 1 -56.68 -20.88 -148.41
CA MET A 1 -55.83 -19.67 -148.48
C MET A 1 -54.87 -19.81 -149.65
N ASP A 2 -54.56 -18.70 -150.33
CA ASP A 2 -53.53 -18.66 -151.37
C ASP A 2 -52.17 -18.38 -150.72
N VAL A 3 -51.22 -19.31 -150.87
CA VAL A 3 -49.86 -19.15 -150.35
C VAL A 3 -48.90 -19.00 -151.54
N THR A 4 -48.09 -17.95 -151.52
CA THR A 4 -47.11 -17.64 -152.58
C THR A 4 -45.69 -17.79 -152.03
N LYS A 5 -44.87 -18.63 -152.68
CA LYS A 5 -43.43 -18.75 -152.41
C LYS A 5 -42.68 -18.90 -153.73
N ASN A 6 -41.61 -18.13 -153.91
CA ASN A 6 -40.80 -18.09 -155.14
C ASN A 6 -41.61 -17.87 -156.43
N GLY A 7 -42.57 -16.94 -156.39
CA GLY A 7 -43.34 -16.52 -157.57
C GLY A 7 -44.37 -17.54 -158.08
N LYS A 8 -44.70 -18.59 -157.30
CA LYS A 8 -45.80 -19.52 -157.60
C LYS A 8 -46.83 -19.51 -156.47
N THR A 9 -48.10 -19.31 -156.83
CA THR A 9 -49.23 -19.29 -155.89
C THR A 9 -49.98 -20.62 -155.97
N LYS A 10 -50.26 -21.23 -154.80
CA LYS A 10 -51.07 -22.46 -154.70
C LYS A 10 -52.23 -22.24 -153.73
N THR A 11 -53.45 -22.44 -154.22
CA THR A 11 -54.68 -22.38 -153.42
C THR A 11 -54.87 -23.71 -152.70
N VAL A 12 -54.83 -23.70 -151.37
CA VAL A 12 -55.19 -24.86 -150.54
C VAL A 12 -56.58 -24.65 -149.89
N PRO A 13 -57.54 -25.57 -150.08
CA PRO A 13 -58.84 -25.54 -149.40
C PRO A 13 -58.70 -25.71 -147.88
N ASN A 14 -59.61 -25.08 -147.14
CA ASN A 14 -59.60 -25.02 -145.68
C ASN A 14 -59.81 -26.41 -145.06
N GLY A 15 -58.92 -26.85 -144.14
CA GLY A 15 -59.22 -27.94 -143.21
C GLY A 15 -58.47 -29.28 -143.33
N GLN A 16 -57.17 -29.30 -143.65
CA GLN A 16 -56.31 -30.49 -143.43
C GLN A 16 -54.85 -30.10 -143.12
N CYS A 17 -54.38 -30.38 -141.89
CA CYS A 17 -52.95 -30.44 -141.55
C CYS A 17 -52.51 -31.91 -141.49
N CYS A 18 -51.33 -32.18 -142.06
CA CYS A 18 -50.77 -33.51 -142.28
C CYS A 18 -50.37 -34.23 -140.98
N SER A 19 -51.23 -35.12 -140.48
CA SER A 19 -50.81 -36.36 -139.76
C SER A 19 -51.90 -37.43 -139.62
N GLY A 20 -52.98 -37.40 -140.41
CA GLY A 20 -53.72 -38.63 -140.74
C GLY A 20 -54.50 -39.36 -139.63
N THR A 21 -54.83 -38.76 -138.48
CA THR A 21 -55.81 -39.33 -137.52
C THR A 21 -56.68 -38.24 -136.86
N PRO A 22 -58.00 -38.48 -136.67
CA PRO A 22 -58.88 -37.55 -135.96
C PRO A 22 -58.85 -37.86 -134.45
N ASN A 23 -58.56 -36.84 -133.63
CA ASN A 23 -58.55 -36.82 -132.16
C ASN A 23 -57.27 -37.34 -131.46
N GLY A 24 -56.37 -36.42 -131.12
CA GLY A 24 -55.33 -36.59 -130.11
C GLY A 24 -54.01 -35.89 -130.44
N CYS A 25 -53.73 -34.73 -129.84
CA CYS A 25 -52.38 -34.14 -129.87
C CYS A 25 -51.64 -34.51 -128.58
N GLY A 26 -50.93 -35.64 -128.63
CA GLY A 26 -49.87 -35.98 -127.68
C GLY A 26 -48.55 -35.32 -128.10
N THR A 27 -47.79 -34.90 -127.11
CA THR A 27 -46.51 -34.20 -127.22
C THR A 27 -45.43 -35.08 -127.84
N ALA A 28 -45.05 -34.79 -129.08
CA ALA A 28 -43.75 -35.14 -129.62
C ALA A 28 -43.24 -33.98 -130.48
N SER A 29 -42.07 -33.48 -130.11
CA SER A 29 -41.31 -32.44 -130.81
C SER A 29 -41.20 -32.71 -132.30
N GLY A 30 -42.00 -31.98 -133.07
CA GLY A 30 -41.84 -31.74 -134.50
C GLY A 30 -42.08 -30.26 -134.73
N VAL A 31 -41.04 -29.55 -135.15
CA VAL A 31 -41.08 -28.09 -135.37
C VAL A 31 -42.14 -27.76 -136.43
N CYS A 32 -43.21 -27.06 -136.04
CA CYS A 32 -44.13 -26.42 -136.99
C CYS A 32 -43.62 -25.01 -137.29
N GLU A 33 -42.80 -24.86 -138.32
CA GLU A 33 -42.35 -23.55 -138.83
C GLU A 33 -43.43 -22.84 -139.65
N TYR A 34 -44.61 -22.51 -139.10
CA TYR A 34 -45.44 -21.41 -139.62
C TYR A 34 -46.31 -20.82 -138.50
N THR A 35 -46.31 -19.50 -138.40
CA THR A 35 -47.08 -18.68 -137.45
C THR A 35 -48.59 -18.85 -137.65
N PHE A 36 -49.31 -19.21 -136.58
CA PHE A 36 -50.78 -19.24 -136.55
C PHE A 36 -51.31 -18.07 -135.72
N GLU A 37 -52.39 -17.44 -136.18
CA GLU A 37 -53.16 -16.49 -135.38
C GLU A 37 -53.91 -17.21 -134.24
N LEU A 38 -53.73 -16.75 -133.01
CA LEU A 38 -54.12 -17.40 -131.76
C LEU A 38 -55.64 -17.50 -131.49
N ASN A 39 -56.50 -17.00 -132.39
CA ASN A 39 -57.95 -16.89 -132.15
C ASN A 39 -58.75 -18.19 -132.41
N ALA A 40 -58.09 -19.30 -132.74
CA ALA A 40 -58.74 -20.59 -133.04
C ALA A 40 -58.59 -21.66 -131.93
N CYS A 41 -57.92 -21.36 -130.81
CA CYS A 41 -57.74 -22.30 -129.70
C CYS A 41 -58.45 -21.79 -128.44
N THR A 42 -59.64 -22.32 -128.14
CA THR A 42 -60.48 -21.88 -127.01
C THR A 42 -60.06 -22.42 -125.63
N ASN A 43 -58.88 -23.04 -125.49
CA ASN A 43 -58.33 -23.50 -124.22
C ASN A 43 -56.79 -23.48 -124.22
N ILE A 44 -56.18 -22.30 -124.03
CA ILE A 44 -54.79 -22.19 -123.60
C ILE A 44 -54.77 -21.36 -122.30
N PRO A 45 -54.20 -21.88 -121.19
CA PRO A 45 -54.02 -21.10 -119.97
C PRO A 45 -53.11 -19.89 -120.21
N THR A 46 -53.48 -18.78 -119.58
CA THR A 46 -52.93 -17.44 -119.75
C THR A 46 -51.47 -17.30 -119.31
N THR A 47 -50.67 -16.68 -120.20
CA THR A 47 -49.31 -16.07 -120.07
C THR A 47 -48.11 -16.96 -119.69
N PRO A 48 -47.13 -17.17 -120.59
CA PRO A 48 -45.81 -17.68 -120.22
C PRO A 48 -44.97 -16.60 -119.50
N PRO A 49 -44.14 -16.97 -118.50
CA PRO A 49 -43.32 -16.03 -117.71
C PRO A 49 -42.34 -15.23 -118.58
N ARG A 50 -42.09 -13.96 -118.23
CA ARG A 50 -41.21 -13.03 -118.96
C ARG A 50 -40.04 -12.58 -118.11
N CYS A 51 -38.86 -12.51 -118.72
CA CYS A 51 -37.68 -11.90 -118.10
C CYS A 51 -37.89 -10.40 -117.90
N THR A 52 -37.64 -9.91 -116.69
CA THR A 52 -37.60 -8.47 -116.41
C THR A 52 -36.15 -7.98 -116.46
N GLY A 53 -35.81 -7.17 -117.47
CA GLY A 53 -34.47 -6.60 -117.65
C GLY A 53 -33.64 -7.23 -118.78
N THR A 54 -32.61 -6.52 -119.27
CA THR A 54 -31.80 -6.87 -120.47
C THR A 54 -30.46 -7.55 -120.13
N GLY A 55 -30.45 -8.51 -119.20
CA GLY A 55 -29.27 -9.27 -118.80
C GLY A 55 -29.63 -10.49 -117.95
N ILE A 56 -28.64 -11.16 -117.33
CA ILE A 56 -28.89 -12.17 -116.29
C ILE A 56 -29.72 -11.47 -115.20
N GLY A 57 -30.98 -11.85 -115.08
CA GLY A 57 -31.98 -11.12 -114.30
C GLY A 57 -33.07 -12.05 -113.80
N THR A 58 -33.88 -11.56 -112.87
CA THR A 58 -34.96 -12.32 -112.26
C THR A 58 -36.15 -12.44 -113.22
N CYS A 59 -36.78 -13.61 -113.23
CA CYS A 59 -38.04 -13.81 -113.92
C CYS A 59 -39.22 -13.40 -113.04
N ASP A 60 -40.14 -12.61 -113.60
CA ASP A 60 -41.38 -12.23 -112.92
C ASP A 60 -42.40 -13.36 -113.09
N GLN A 61 -42.28 -14.34 -112.20
CA GLN A 61 -43.15 -15.50 -112.14
C GLN A 61 -43.93 -15.46 -110.84
N ALA A 62 -45.24 -15.26 -110.93
CA ALA A 62 -46.12 -15.31 -109.78
C ALA A 62 -46.17 -16.74 -109.21
N GLY A 63 -45.96 -16.88 -107.90
CA GLY A 63 -46.08 -18.16 -107.19
C GLY A 63 -44.77 -18.90 -106.90
N LEU A 64 -43.60 -18.27 -107.09
CA LEU A 64 -42.33 -18.82 -106.59
C LEU A 64 -42.33 -18.86 -105.05
N SER A 65 -41.90 -19.97 -104.47
CA SER A 65 -41.69 -20.12 -103.04
C SER A 65 -40.40 -19.42 -102.58
N ASN A 66 -40.22 -19.29 -101.26
CA ASN A 66 -39.17 -18.44 -100.69
C ASN A 66 -37.73 -18.88 -101.02
N CYS A 67 -37.50 -20.16 -101.33
CA CYS A 67 -36.22 -20.71 -101.78
C CYS A 67 -36.16 -21.00 -103.28
N GLU A 68 -37.11 -20.50 -104.08
CA GLU A 68 -37.06 -20.61 -105.53
C GLU A 68 -36.55 -19.33 -106.18
N GLN A 69 -35.71 -19.49 -107.18
CA GLN A 69 -35.35 -18.45 -108.13
C GLN A 69 -35.54 -18.99 -109.55
N SER A 70 -35.99 -18.14 -110.44
CA SER A 70 -35.94 -18.41 -111.88
C SER A 70 -35.02 -17.36 -112.51
N LEU A 71 -33.94 -17.84 -113.10
CA LEU A 71 -32.93 -17.02 -113.76
C LEU A 71 -33.28 -16.88 -115.24
N CYS A 72 -33.25 -15.64 -115.74
CA CYS A 72 -33.38 -15.39 -117.17
C CYS A 72 -32.08 -15.74 -117.90
N THR A 73 -32.17 -16.63 -118.90
CA THR A 73 -31.05 -16.97 -119.78
C THR A 73 -31.52 -16.91 -121.23
N ASP A 74 -30.83 -16.16 -122.10
CA ASP A 74 -31.18 -15.96 -123.52
C ASP A 74 -32.65 -15.54 -123.78
N GLY A 75 -33.19 -14.69 -122.91
CA GLY A 75 -34.55 -14.14 -123.06
C GLY A 75 -35.67 -15.13 -122.73
N HIS A 76 -35.33 -16.28 -122.14
CA HIS A 76 -36.29 -17.25 -121.62
C HIS A 76 -36.04 -17.46 -120.12
N CYS A 77 -37.13 -17.61 -119.38
CA CYS A 77 -37.07 -17.99 -117.97
C CYS A 77 -36.72 -19.46 -117.89
N ALA A 78 -35.60 -19.77 -117.24
CA ALA A 78 -35.28 -21.15 -116.90
C ALA A 78 -36.34 -21.69 -115.94
N ASP A 79 -36.52 -23.01 -115.94
CA ASP A 79 -37.37 -23.67 -114.94
C ASP A 79 -36.93 -23.26 -113.52
N PRO A 80 -37.87 -23.10 -112.57
CA PRO A 80 -37.54 -22.71 -111.20
C PRO A 80 -36.46 -23.62 -110.63
N SER A 81 -35.42 -23.00 -110.07
CA SER A 81 -34.31 -23.70 -109.41
C SER A 81 -34.17 -23.22 -107.96
N PRO A 82 -33.64 -24.05 -107.05
CA PRO A 82 -33.33 -23.62 -105.69
C PRO A 82 -32.40 -22.40 -105.68
N LYS A 83 -32.62 -21.47 -104.73
CA LYS A 83 -31.69 -20.38 -104.39
C LYS A 83 -30.42 -20.96 -103.78
N LEU A 84 -29.33 -20.21 -103.85
CA LEU A 84 -28.04 -20.64 -103.28
C LEU A 84 -28.13 -20.94 -101.77
N ALA A 85 -27.42 -21.98 -101.35
CA ALA A 85 -27.26 -22.35 -99.95
C ALA A 85 -26.86 -21.15 -99.08
N GLY A 86 -27.52 -20.96 -97.94
CA GLY A 86 -27.28 -19.83 -97.04
C GLY A 86 -28.12 -18.57 -97.30
N THR A 87 -28.92 -18.55 -98.37
CA THR A 87 -29.85 -17.43 -98.64
C THR A 87 -31.00 -17.46 -97.64
N VAL A 88 -31.21 -16.37 -96.88
CA VAL A 88 -32.29 -16.27 -95.89
C VAL A 88 -33.65 -16.32 -96.60
N CYS A 89 -34.47 -17.31 -96.22
CA CYS A 89 -35.77 -17.57 -96.84
C CYS A 89 -36.96 -17.39 -95.89
N ALA A 90 -36.70 -17.37 -94.59
CA ALA A 90 -37.66 -16.93 -93.58
C ALA A 90 -36.93 -16.23 -92.43
N ALA A 91 -37.65 -15.37 -91.71
CA ALA A 91 -37.14 -14.75 -90.50
C ALA A 91 -36.81 -15.82 -89.45
N ALA A 92 -35.94 -15.49 -88.51
CA ALA A 92 -35.69 -16.37 -87.37
C ALA A 92 -37.01 -16.63 -86.62
N PRO A 93 -37.29 -17.89 -86.23
CA PRO A 93 -38.51 -18.23 -85.50
C PRO A 93 -38.55 -17.66 -84.07
N GLY A 94 -37.40 -17.20 -83.56
CA GLY A 94 -37.26 -16.49 -82.29
C GLY A 94 -35.87 -15.89 -82.13
N GLU A 95 -35.63 -15.13 -81.06
CA GLU A 95 -34.37 -14.41 -80.82
C GLU A 95 -33.16 -15.37 -80.71
N CYS A 96 -33.38 -16.57 -80.17
CA CYS A 96 -32.38 -17.62 -79.99
C CYS A 96 -32.22 -18.56 -81.19
N ALA A 97 -32.85 -18.27 -82.32
CA ALA A 97 -32.66 -19.02 -83.56
C ALA A 97 -31.99 -18.16 -84.61
N GLU A 98 -31.21 -18.80 -85.48
CA GLU A 98 -30.77 -18.19 -86.72
C GLU A 98 -31.94 -18.12 -87.73
N PRO A 99 -31.95 -17.15 -88.65
CA PRO A 99 -32.91 -17.12 -89.75
C PRO A 99 -32.82 -18.40 -90.60
N PHE A 100 -33.96 -18.93 -91.05
CA PHE A 100 -33.97 -20.09 -91.95
C PHE A 100 -33.33 -19.73 -93.28
N LYS A 101 -32.46 -20.61 -93.77
CA LYS A 101 -31.68 -20.42 -94.98
C LYS A 101 -31.94 -21.57 -95.94
N CYS A 102 -31.93 -21.30 -97.24
CA CYS A 102 -32.01 -22.34 -98.26
C CYS A 102 -30.81 -23.29 -98.14
N ASP A 103 -31.04 -24.58 -98.40
CA ASP A 103 -30.01 -25.63 -98.44
C ASP A 103 -29.23 -25.63 -99.77
N GLY A 104 -29.81 -25.03 -100.82
CA GLY A 104 -29.25 -25.02 -102.17
C GLY A 104 -29.80 -26.11 -103.09
N ASP A 105 -30.61 -27.02 -102.56
CA ASP A 105 -31.09 -28.22 -103.25
C ASP A 105 -32.63 -28.28 -103.33
N SER A 106 -33.34 -27.67 -102.38
CA SER A 106 -34.80 -27.66 -102.31
C SER A 106 -35.41 -26.30 -102.66
N PRO A 107 -36.53 -26.28 -103.42
CA PRO A 107 -37.30 -25.06 -103.65
C PRO A 107 -38.03 -24.55 -102.39
N ALA A 108 -38.33 -25.43 -101.43
CA ALA A 108 -39.01 -25.06 -100.20
C ALA A 108 -38.04 -24.50 -99.16
N CYS A 109 -38.46 -23.46 -98.42
CA CYS A 109 -37.70 -23.02 -97.26
C CYS A 109 -37.82 -24.10 -96.17
N PRO A 110 -36.72 -24.56 -95.57
CA PRO A 110 -36.78 -25.46 -94.43
C PRO A 110 -37.48 -24.73 -93.28
N THR A 111 -38.64 -25.22 -92.88
CA THR A 111 -39.44 -24.66 -91.77
C THR A 111 -39.83 -25.73 -90.76
N ALA A 112 -39.22 -26.90 -90.84
CA ALA A 112 -39.45 -27.98 -89.88
C ALA A 112 -38.63 -27.73 -88.61
N ASP A 113 -39.11 -28.24 -87.48
CA ASP A 113 -38.48 -27.99 -86.17
C ASP A 113 -37.05 -28.56 -86.06
N ASP A 114 -36.71 -29.57 -86.88
CA ASP A 114 -35.37 -30.19 -86.98
C ASP A 114 -34.37 -29.36 -87.80
N ASP A 115 -34.83 -28.34 -88.53
CA ASP A 115 -33.98 -27.42 -89.31
C ASP A 115 -33.57 -26.16 -88.52
N ILE A 116 -34.03 -26.01 -87.28
CA ILE A 116 -33.74 -24.86 -86.43
C ILE A 116 -32.28 -24.93 -85.96
N VAL A 117 -31.49 -23.91 -86.33
CA VAL A 117 -30.16 -23.70 -85.77
C VAL A 117 -30.27 -22.76 -84.57
N TYR A 118 -30.07 -23.32 -83.37
CA TYR A 118 -30.09 -22.58 -82.12
C TYR A 118 -28.78 -21.81 -81.88
N LYS A 119 -28.91 -20.61 -81.29
CA LYS A 119 -27.79 -19.80 -80.79
C LYS A 119 -27.44 -20.21 -79.36
N THR A 120 -26.24 -19.85 -78.93
CA THR A 120 -25.77 -19.94 -77.54
C THR A 120 -25.18 -18.61 -77.05
N THR A 121 -25.66 -17.51 -77.63
CA THR A 121 -25.20 -16.14 -77.35
C THR A 121 -26.23 -15.43 -76.47
N GLU A 122 -25.83 -14.29 -75.90
CA GLU A 122 -26.73 -13.42 -75.16
C GLU A 122 -27.89 -12.95 -76.06
N CYS A 123 -29.09 -12.96 -75.51
CA CYS A 123 -30.33 -12.54 -76.15
C CYS A 123 -31.10 -11.60 -75.21
N GLY A 124 -32.24 -11.06 -75.64
CA GLY A 124 -33.03 -10.18 -74.79
C GLY A 124 -32.34 -8.84 -74.46
N THR A 125 -32.67 -8.30 -73.28
CA THR A 125 -32.13 -7.04 -72.80
C THR A 125 -30.75 -7.24 -72.17
N PRO A 126 -29.70 -6.48 -72.56
CA PRO A 126 -28.39 -6.64 -71.97
C PRO A 126 -28.41 -6.44 -70.44
N ALA A 127 -27.81 -7.37 -69.71
CA ALA A 127 -27.66 -7.31 -68.25
C ALA A 127 -26.68 -6.18 -67.84
N THR A 128 -27.22 -4.97 -67.71
CA THR A 128 -26.44 -3.76 -67.38
C THR A 128 -26.46 -3.43 -65.88
N LEU A 129 -27.35 -4.06 -65.12
CA LEU A 129 -27.48 -3.83 -63.68
C LEU A 129 -26.76 -4.93 -62.87
N PRO A 130 -26.23 -4.61 -61.67
CA PRO A 130 -25.34 -5.53 -60.94
C PRO A 130 -25.99 -6.85 -60.46
N CYS A 131 -27.31 -6.88 -60.29
CA CYS A 131 -28.06 -8.08 -59.88
C CYS A 131 -28.76 -8.79 -61.05
N ASP A 132 -28.54 -8.32 -62.27
CA ASP A 132 -29.14 -8.86 -63.48
C ASP A 132 -28.36 -10.10 -63.96
N VAL A 133 -29.08 -11.10 -64.48
CA VAL A 133 -28.49 -12.30 -65.07
C VAL A 133 -28.69 -12.23 -66.57
N ALA A 134 -27.59 -12.13 -67.32
CA ALA A 134 -27.64 -12.12 -68.77
C ALA A 134 -28.37 -13.36 -69.30
N GLU A 135 -29.40 -13.13 -70.10
CA GLU A 135 -30.16 -14.19 -70.75
C GLU A 135 -29.32 -14.76 -71.90
N VAL A 136 -28.93 -16.02 -71.76
CA VAL A 136 -28.13 -16.72 -72.77
C VAL A 136 -28.96 -17.83 -73.36
N CYS A 137 -29.04 -17.87 -74.68
CA CYS A 137 -29.72 -18.95 -75.39
C CYS A 137 -29.13 -20.31 -74.96
N THR A 138 -29.99 -21.24 -74.57
CA THR A 138 -29.56 -22.55 -74.04
C THR A 138 -29.12 -23.52 -75.13
N GLY A 139 -29.32 -23.17 -76.41
CA GLY A 139 -29.11 -24.06 -77.54
C GLY A 139 -30.25 -25.07 -77.76
N SER A 140 -31.39 -24.91 -77.07
CA SER A 140 -32.50 -25.86 -77.10
C SER A 140 -33.90 -25.25 -77.22
N ASP A 141 -34.03 -23.92 -77.11
CA ASP A 141 -35.30 -23.18 -77.27
C ASP A 141 -35.07 -22.00 -78.23
N VAL A 142 -36.07 -21.70 -79.06
CA VAL A 142 -36.02 -20.58 -80.01
C VAL A 142 -36.28 -19.24 -79.33
N ASN A 143 -36.96 -19.27 -78.18
CA ASN A 143 -37.22 -18.10 -77.36
C ASN A 143 -36.02 -17.84 -76.44
N CYS A 144 -35.73 -16.55 -76.23
CA CYS A 144 -34.81 -16.16 -75.18
C CYS A 144 -35.38 -16.60 -73.83
N PRO A 145 -34.56 -17.15 -72.90
CA PRO A 145 -35.02 -17.41 -71.55
C PRO A 145 -35.64 -16.16 -70.91
N ASP A 146 -36.61 -16.36 -70.02
CA ASP A 146 -37.19 -15.25 -69.26
C ASP A 146 -36.11 -14.56 -68.42
N ASN A 147 -36.24 -13.24 -68.26
CA ASN A 147 -35.33 -12.44 -67.43
C ASN A 147 -35.24 -13.01 -66.01
N ALA A 148 -34.01 -13.15 -65.52
CA ALA A 148 -33.70 -13.70 -64.21
C ALA A 148 -32.81 -12.74 -63.41
N VAL A 149 -33.01 -12.75 -62.10
CA VAL A 149 -32.20 -11.98 -61.15
C VAL A 149 -31.26 -12.90 -60.38
N LYS A 150 -30.11 -12.38 -59.97
CA LYS A 150 -29.13 -13.13 -59.16
C LYS A 150 -29.76 -13.53 -57.82
N LEU A 151 -29.32 -14.67 -57.28
CA LEU A 151 -29.85 -15.18 -56.01
C LEU A 151 -29.65 -14.18 -54.86
N ALA A 152 -30.64 -14.14 -53.97
CA ALA A 152 -30.58 -13.39 -52.72
C ALA A 152 -29.26 -13.64 -51.98
N GLY A 153 -28.60 -12.57 -51.53
CA GLY A 153 -27.32 -12.65 -50.82
C GLY A 153 -26.09 -12.54 -51.72
N THR A 154 -26.24 -12.50 -53.05
CA THR A 154 -25.12 -12.25 -53.97
C THR A 154 -24.64 -10.81 -53.84
N VAL A 155 -23.35 -10.61 -53.51
CA VAL A 155 -22.77 -9.26 -53.36
C VAL A 155 -22.80 -8.53 -54.70
N CYS A 156 -23.42 -7.34 -54.72
CA CYS A 156 -23.63 -6.54 -55.92
C CYS A 156 -22.99 -5.16 -55.87
N ALA A 157 -22.63 -4.66 -54.68
CA ALA A 157 -21.79 -3.49 -54.52
C ALA A 157 -20.93 -3.63 -53.26
N ALA A 158 -19.80 -2.90 -53.23
CA ALA A 158 -18.93 -2.85 -52.06
C ALA A 158 -19.66 -2.22 -50.87
N ALA A 159 -19.17 -2.51 -49.65
CA ALA A 159 -19.65 -1.85 -48.46
C ALA A 159 -19.40 -0.32 -48.57
N PRO A 160 -20.37 0.52 -48.17
CA PRO A 160 -20.22 1.98 -48.22
C PRO A 160 -19.22 2.52 -47.19
N GLY A 161 -18.81 1.71 -46.21
CA GLY A 161 -17.78 2.01 -45.22
C GLY A 161 -17.40 0.78 -44.40
N GLU A 162 -16.40 0.91 -43.52
CA GLU A 162 -15.88 -0.21 -42.71
C GLU A 162 -16.95 -0.82 -41.78
N CYS A 163 -17.87 0.01 -41.29
CA CYS A 163 -18.97 -0.36 -40.40
C CYS A 163 -20.25 -0.80 -41.11
N ALA A 164 -20.20 -1.02 -42.42
CA ALA A 164 -21.32 -1.56 -43.18
C ALA A 164 -20.96 -2.91 -43.81
N GLU A 165 -21.98 -3.77 -43.94
CA GLU A 165 -21.89 -4.94 -44.80
C GLU A 165 -21.95 -4.53 -46.29
N PRO A 166 -21.36 -5.31 -47.20
CA PRO A 166 -21.53 -5.08 -48.64
C PRO A 166 -22.98 -5.30 -49.06
N PHE A 167 -23.46 -4.49 -50.02
CA PHE A 167 -24.81 -4.62 -50.56
C PHE A 167 -24.97 -5.93 -51.33
N LYS A 168 -26.11 -6.58 -51.14
CA LYS A 168 -26.43 -7.89 -51.71
C LYS A 168 -27.75 -7.82 -52.47
N CYS A 169 -27.86 -8.59 -53.54
CA CYS A 169 -29.12 -8.76 -54.26
C CYS A 169 -30.19 -9.31 -53.31
N ASP A 170 -31.42 -8.83 -53.44
CA ASP A 170 -32.60 -9.30 -52.72
C ASP A 170 -33.16 -10.61 -53.30
N GLY A 171 -32.82 -10.92 -54.55
CA GLY A 171 -33.34 -12.06 -55.30
C GLY A 171 -34.62 -11.76 -56.08
N ASP A 172 -35.07 -10.51 -56.10
CA ASP A 172 -36.30 -10.06 -56.75
C ASP A 172 -36.07 -8.91 -57.76
N SER A 173 -35.01 -8.10 -57.59
CA SER A 173 -34.70 -6.94 -58.41
C SER A 173 -33.36 -7.08 -59.17
N PRO A 174 -33.28 -6.66 -60.45
CA PRO A 174 -32.02 -6.62 -61.18
C PRO A 174 -31.12 -5.45 -60.73
N ALA A 175 -31.67 -4.46 -60.03
CA ALA A 175 -30.92 -3.36 -59.43
C ALA A 175 -30.37 -3.75 -58.06
N CYS A 176 -29.13 -3.33 -57.75
CA CYS A 176 -28.55 -3.51 -56.42
C CYS A 176 -29.20 -2.54 -55.42
N PRO A 177 -29.76 -3.01 -54.30
CA PRO A 177 -30.35 -2.15 -53.26
C PRO A 177 -29.21 -1.35 -52.60
N THR A 178 -29.09 -0.08 -52.97
CA THR A 178 -27.99 0.82 -52.55
C THR A 178 -28.53 2.08 -51.88
N ALA A 179 -29.81 2.08 -51.50
CA ALA A 179 -30.41 3.18 -50.78
C ALA A 179 -29.96 3.17 -49.31
N ASP A 180 -30.05 4.32 -48.64
CA ASP A 180 -29.57 4.48 -47.28
C ASP A 180 -30.32 3.57 -46.26
N ASP A 181 -31.57 3.18 -46.56
CA ASP A 181 -32.37 2.26 -45.77
C ASP A 181 -32.03 0.77 -45.98
N ASP A 182 -31.23 0.46 -47.00
CA ASP A 182 -30.71 -0.88 -47.27
C ASP A 182 -29.38 -1.17 -46.54
N ILE A 183 -28.82 -0.17 -45.86
CA ILE A 183 -27.54 -0.30 -45.16
C ILE A 183 -27.71 -1.21 -43.94
N VAL A 184 -26.99 -2.33 -43.95
CA VAL A 184 -26.84 -3.20 -42.77
C VAL A 184 -25.58 -2.79 -42.03
N TYR A 185 -25.76 -2.15 -40.88
CA TYR A 185 -24.66 -1.72 -40.01
C TYR A 185 -24.09 -2.87 -39.19
N LYS A 186 -22.77 -2.86 -39.00
CA LYS A 186 -22.04 -3.73 -38.08
C LYS A 186 -22.05 -3.14 -36.67
N THR A 187 -21.81 -3.99 -35.68
CA THR A 187 -21.57 -3.60 -34.27
C THR A 187 -20.28 -4.22 -33.73
N THR A 188 -19.36 -4.56 -34.62
CA THR A 188 -18.06 -5.17 -34.30
C THR A 188 -16.97 -4.11 -34.24
N GLU A 189 -15.82 -4.49 -33.70
CA GLU A 189 -14.61 -3.67 -33.78
C GLU A 189 -14.26 -3.36 -35.24
N CYS A 190 -13.77 -2.15 -35.47
CA CYS A 190 -13.33 -1.62 -36.76
C CYS A 190 -12.02 -0.84 -36.57
N GLY A 191 -11.44 -0.31 -37.65
CA GLY A 191 -10.22 0.48 -37.56
C GLY A 191 -9.00 -0.31 -37.09
N THR A 192 -8.07 0.38 -36.42
CA THR A 192 -6.84 -0.21 -35.90
C THR A 192 -7.11 -0.91 -34.58
N PRO A 193 -6.73 -2.19 -34.40
CA PRO A 193 -6.95 -2.87 -33.13
C PRO A 193 -6.28 -2.15 -31.95
N ALA A 194 -7.03 -1.95 -30.87
CA ALA A 194 -6.53 -1.35 -29.64
C ALA A 194 -5.52 -2.28 -28.94
N THR A 195 -4.24 -2.11 -29.28
CA THR A 195 -3.14 -2.95 -28.76
C THR A 195 -2.41 -2.33 -27.57
N LEU A 196 -2.61 -1.03 -27.35
CA LEU A 196 -1.96 -0.31 -26.25
C LEU A 196 -2.90 -0.17 -25.04
N PRO A 197 -2.38 -0.10 -23.80
CA PRO A 197 -3.20 -0.16 -22.59
C PRO A 197 -4.18 1.01 -22.40
N CYS A 198 -3.89 2.18 -22.97
CA CYS A 198 -4.73 3.38 -22.89
C CYS A 198 -5.59 3.61 -24.16
N ASP A 199 -5.53 2.68 -25.10
CA ASP A 199 -6.27 2.72 -26.35
C ASP A 199 -7.72 2.22 -26.17
N VAL A 200 -8.67 2.85 -26.86
CA VAL A 200 -10.08 2.44 -26.85
C VAL A 200 -10.40 1.82 -28.20
N ALA A 201 -10.77 0.54 -28.20
CA ALA A 201 -11.19 -0.13 -29.42
C ALA A 201 -12.39 0.58 -30.05
N GLU A 202 -12.25 0.94 -31.32
CA GLU A 202 -13.31 1.55 -32.09
C GLU A 202 -14.33 0.47 -32.47
N VAL A 203 -15.57 0.68 -32.04
CA VAL A 203 -16.67 -0.25 -32.28
C VAL A 203 -17.73 0.47 -33.09
N CYS A 204 -18.15 -0.17 -34.18
CA CYS A 204 -19.25 0.33 -34.99
C CYS A 204 -20.50 0.53 -34.13
N THR A 205 -21.10 1.72 -34.20
CA THR A 205 -22.24 2.10 -33.34
C THR A 205 -23.55 1.45 -33.76
N GLY A 206 -23.58 0.80 -34.94
CA GLY A 206 -24.80 0.32 -35.57
C GLY A 206 -25.61 1.41 -36.29
N SER A 207 -25.05 2.62 -36.46
CA SER A 207 -25.77 3.77 -37.04
C SER A 207 -24.95 4.62 -38.02
N ASP A 208 -23.64 4.43 -38.11
CA ASP A 208 -22.74 5.12 -39.05
C ASP A 208 -21.96 4.09 -39.87
N VAL A 209 -21.72 4.39 -41.14
CA VAL A 209 -20.95 3.53 -42.05
C VAL A 209 -19.44 3.67 -41.83
N ASN A 210 -19.01 4.79 -41.23
CA ASN A 210 -17.63 5.04 -40.89
C ASN A 210 -17.33 4.46 -39.50
N CYS A 211 -16.12 3.92 -39.35
CA CYS A 211 -15.61 3.61 -38.03
C CYS A 211 -15.48 4.91 -37.21
N PRO A 212 -15.85 4.91 -35.93
CA PRO A 212 -15.60 6.07 -35.07
C PRO A 212 -14.14 6.50 -35.09
N ASP A 213 -13.88 7.78 -34.85
CA ASP A 213 -12.51 8.28 -34.70
C ASP A 213 -11.82 7.62 -33.50
N ASN A 214 -10.50 7.45 -33.58
CA ASN A 214 -9.70 6.89 -32.50
C ASN A 214 -9.86 7.70 -31.20
N ALA A 215 -10.04 6.99 -30.10
CA ALA A 215 -10.23 7.54 -28.77
C ALA A 215 -9.25 6.92 -27.77
N VAL A 216 -8.81 7.74 -26.81
CA VAL A 216 -7.99 7.30 -25.69
C VAL A 216 -8.81 7.21 -24.41
N LYS A 217 -8.43 6.32 -23.51
CA LYS A 217 -9.07 6.17 -22.19
C LYS A 217 -8.92 7.46 -21.39
N LEU A 218 -9.91 7.73 -20.54
CA LEU A 218 -9.93 8.94 -19.72
C LEU A 218 -8.69 9.03 -18.80
N ALA A 219 -8.22 10.25 -18.58
CA ALA A 219 -7.18 10.57 -17.62
C ALA A 219 -7.45 9.93 -16.25
N GLY A 220 -6.43 9.29 -15.66
CA GLY A 220 -6.53 8.58 -14.38
C GLY A 220 -6.96 7.11 -14.48
N THR A 221 -7.25 6.60 -15.68
CA THR A 221 -7.49 5.16 -15.87
C THR A 221 -6.21 4.37 -15.66
N VAL A 222 -6.18 3.44 -14.70
CA VAL A 222 -5.00 2.61 -14.42
C VAL A 222 -4.67 1.74 -15.64
N CYS A 223 -3.43 1.86 -16.14
CA CYS A 223 -2.97 1.20 -17.36
C CYS A 223 -1.79 0.25 -17.15
N ALA A 224 -1.05 0.41 -16.04
CA ALA A 224 -0.08 -0.56 -15.59
C ALA A 224 -0.04 -0.60 -14.05
N ALA A 225 0.38 -1.75 -13.50
CA ALA A 225 0.56 -1.90 -12.07
C ALA A 225 1.69 -0.98 -11.57
N ALA A 226 1.66 -0.66 -10.27
CA ALA A 226 2.75 0.07 -9.65
C ALA A 226 4.07 -0.73 -9.81
N PRO A 227 5.19 -0.08 -10.16
CA PRO A 227 6.48 -0.74 -10.32
C PRO A 227 7.07 -1.25 -8.99
N GLY A 228 6.55 -0.80 -7.85
CA GLY A 228 6.90 -1.26 -6.52
C GLY A 228 5.93 -0.74 -5.46
N GLU A 229 6.09 -1.16 -4.21
CA GLU A 229 5.20 -0.80 -3.09
C GLU A 229 5.15 0.71 -2.84
N CYS A 230 6.27 1.41 -3.08
CA CYS A 230 6.43 2.84 -2.89
C CYS A 230 6.10 3.70 -4.11
N ALA A 231 5.45 3.12 -5.13
CA ALA A 231 4.97 3.85 -6.29
C ALA A 231 3.45 3.74 -6.42
N GLU A 232 2.83 4.76 -7.01
CA GLU A 232 1.46 4.67 -7.51
C GLU A 232 1.41 3.87 -8.81
N PRO A 233 0.27 3.23 -9.14
CA PRO A 233 0.09 2.62 -10.45
C PRO A 233 0.10 3.67 -11.56
N PHE A 234 0.61 3.30 -12.74
CA PHE A 234 0.58 4.20 -13.89
C PHE A 234 -0.84 4.36 -14.41
N THR A 235 -1.20 5.59 -14.78
CA THR A 235 -2.52 5.94 -15.28
C THR A 235 -2.42 6.62 -16.63
N CYS A 236 -3.44 6.45 -17.47
CA CYS A 236 -3.56 7.16 -18.73
C CYS A 236 -3.61 8.67 -18.48
N ASP A 237 -2.97 9.46 -19.33
CA ASP A 237 -2.99 10.93 -19.30
C ASP A 237 -4.27 11.51 -19.91
N GLY A 238 -4.99 10.72 -20.72
CA GLY A 238 -6.17 11.15 -21.46
C GLY A 238 -5.87 11.71 -22.85
N ASP A 239 -4.61 11.66 -23.29
CA ASP A 239 -4.13 12.19 -24.57
C ASP A 239 -3.39 11.13 -25.41
N SER A 240 -2.73 10.16 -24.77
CA SER A 240 -1.90 9.13 -25.41
C SER A 240 -2.53 7.72 -25.30
N PRO A 241 -2.50 6.91 -26.36
CA PRO A 241 -2.91 5.49 -26.29
C PRO A 241 -1.86 4.63 -25.57
N ALA A 242 -0.62 5.10 -25.43
CA ALA A 242 0.42 4.44 -24.67
C ALA A 242 0.33 4.79 -23.18
N CYS A 243 0.53 3.79 -22.32
CA CYS A 243 0.65 4.01 -20.88
C CYS A 243 1.99 4.71 -20.58
N PRO A 244 2.02 5.79 -19.79
CA PRO A 244 3.26 6.43 -19.37
C PRO A 244 3.99 5.50 -18.41
N THR A 245 5.02 4.79 -18.89
CA THR A 245 5.81 3.84 -18.09
C THR A 245 7.29 4.24 -18.03
N ALA A 246 7.62 5.48 -18.36
CA ALA A 246 8.98 5.96 -18.26
C ALA A 246 9.34 6.27 -16.80
N ASP A 247 10.62 6.23 -16.46
CA ASP A 247 11.08 6.42 -15.08
C ASP A 247 10.72 7.82 -14.52
N ASP A 248 10.57 8.83 -15.39
CA ASP A 248 10.16 10.19 -15.05
C ASP A 248 8.64 10.35 -14.81
N ASP A 249 7.84 9.34 -15.17
CA ASP A 249 6.40 9.28 -14.90
C ASP A 249 6.07 8.64 -13.54
N ILE A 250 7.08 8.13 -12.83
CA ILE A 250 6.89 7.47 -11.54
C ILE A 250 6.45 8.50 -10.49
N VAL A 251 5.24 8.31 -9.97
CA VAL A 251 4.75 9.05 -8.81
C VAL A 251 5.09 8.23 -7.55
N TYR A 252 6.08 8.71 -6.81
CA TYR A 252 6.51 8.10 -5.55
C TYR A 252 5.57 8.43 -4.39
N LYS A 253 5.37 7.43 -3.51
CA LYS A 253 4.68 7.58 -2.24
C LYS A 253 5.64 8.06 -1.15
N THR A 254 5.08 8.63 -0.09
CA THR A 254 5.80 8.98 1.15
C THR A 254 5.11 8.41 2.39
N THR A 255 4.35 7.32 2.20
CA THR A 255 3.59 6.65 3.25
C THR A 255 4.34 5.44 3.79
N GLU A 256 3.89 4.90 4.92
CA GLU A 256 4.36 3.60 5.41
C GLU A 256 4.15 2.52 4.35
N CYS A 257 5.10 1.58 4.29
CA CYS A 257 5.13 0.44 3.40
C CYS A 257 5.63 -0.80 4.16
N GLY A 258 5.69 -1.97 3.51
CA GLY A 258 6.22 -3.17 4.13
C GLY A 258 5.37 -3.70 5.29
N THR A 259 6.03 -4.35 6.24
CA THR A 259 5.40 -4.94 7.42
C THR A 259 5.18 -3.87 8.48
N PRO A 260 3.96 -3.66 9.00
CA PRO A 260 3.73 -2.64 10.02
C PRO A 260 4.60 -2.86 11.27
N ALA A 261 5.26 -1.80 11.72
CA ALA A 261 6.08 -1.81 12.93
C ALA A 261 5.21 -1.97 14.19
N THR A 262 4.95 -3.22 14.57
CA THR A 262 4.10 -3.59 15.71
C THR A 262 4.88 -3.83 16.99
N LEU A 263 6.20 -4.04 16.90
CA LEU A 263 7.04 -4.31 18.05
C LEU A 263 7.74 -3.03 18.54
N PRO A 264 8.07 -2.90 19.84
CA PRO A 264 8.55 -1.65 20.40
C PRO A 264 9.91 -1.17 19.87
N CYS A 265 10.77 -2.08 19.39
CA CYS A 265 12.08 -1.77 18.81
C CYS A 265 12.08 -1.75 17.28
N ASP A 266 10.93 -1.94 16.66
CA ASP A 266 10.76 -1.93 15.22
C ASP A 266 10.68 -0.49 14.68
N VAL A 267 11.24 -0.24 13.50
CA VAL A 267 11.17 1.05 12.81
C VAL A 267 10.27 0.89 11.60
N ALA A 268 9.17 1.65 11.58
CA ALA A 268 8.27 1.65 10.42
C ALA A 268 9.02 2.05 9.15
N GLU A 269 8.92 1.22 8.13
CA GLU A 269 9.45 1.49 6.82
C GLU A 269 8.55 2.50 6.12
N VAL A 270 9.14 3.63 5.72
CA VAL A 270 8.43 4.73 5.06
C VAL A 270 9.07 4.97 3.72
N CYS A 271 8.24 5.04 2.68
CA CYS A 271 8.70 5.39 1.35
C CYS A 271 9.42 6.74 1.36
N THR A 272 10.61 6.79 0.78
CA THR A 272 11.49 7.97 0.81
C THR A 272 11.07 9.05 -0.17
N GLY A 273 10.15 8.75 -1.08
CA GLY A 273 9.81 9.60 -2.22
C GLY A 273 10.81 9.53 -3.37
N SER A 274 11.76 8.60 -3.35
CA SER A 274 12.81 8.49 -4.38
C SER A 274 13.14 7.07 -4.85
N ASP A 275 12.61 6.03 -4.20
CA ASP A 275 12.75 4.63 -4.61
C ASP A 275 11.37 3.97 -4.71
N VAL A 276 11.21 3.06 -5.67
CA VAL A 276 9.96 2.30 -5.87
C VAL A 276 9.83 1.16 -4.86
N ASN A 277 10.94 0.70 -4.30
CA ASN A 277 10.98 -0.33 -3.28
C ASN A 277 10.81 0.29 -1.89
N CYS A 278 10.08 -0.43 -1.04
CA CYS A 278 10.08 -0.10 0.38
C CYS A 278 11.50 -0.27 0.94
N PRO A 279 11.99 0.63 1.81
CA PRO A 279 13.25 0.43 2.49
C PRO A 279 13.30 -0.92 3.22
N ASP A 280 14.51 -1.49 3.34
CA ASP A 280 14.71 -2.70 4.15
C ASP A 280 14.32 -2.46 5.62
N ASN A 281 13.83 -3.51 6.28
CA ASN A 281 13.46 -3.45 7.69
C ASN A 281 14.66 -2.99 8.55
N ALA A 282 14.39 -2.03 9.44
CA ALA A 282 15.35 -1.47 10.36
C ALA A 282 14.86 -1.61 11.81
N VAL A 283 15.80 -1.81 12.72
CA VAL A 283 15.56 -1.82 14.16
C VAL A 283 16.06 -0.51 14.79
N LYS A 284 15.41 -0.09 15.87
CA LYS A 284 15.82 1.09 16.64
C LYS A 284 17.23 0.89 17.18
N LEU A 285 17.97 2.00 17.29
CA LEU A 285 19.35 1.96 17.76
C LEU A 285 19.45 1.37 19.17
N ALA A 286 20.53 0.63 19.41
CA ALA A 286 20.90 0.09 20.71
C ALA A 286 20.81 1.16 21.82
N GLY A 287 20.15 0.83 22.92
CA GLY A 287 19.94 1.74 24.06
C GLY A 287 18.63 2.53 24.03
N THR A 288 17.83 2.43 22.96
CA THR A 288 16.50 3.06 22.91
C THR A 288 15.55 2.37 23.90
N VAL A 289 14.97 3.12 24.84
CA VAL A 289 14.03 2.56 25.83
C VAL A 289 12.77 2.04 25.13
N CYS A 290 12.45 0.77 25.36
CA CYS A 290 11.36 0.06 24.68
C CYS A 290 10.28 -0.50 25.62
N ALA A 291 10.59 -0.66 26.90
CA ALA A 291 9.62 -0.92 27.94
C ALA A 291 10.04 -0.25 29.25
N ALA A 292 9.05 0.00 30.12
CA ALA A 292 9.31 0.54 31.46
C ALA A 292 10.14 -0.46 32.30
N ALA A 293 10.79 0.05 33.33
CA ALA A 293 11.45 -0.81 34.30
C ALA A 293 10.41 -1.72 34.99
N PRO A 294 10.72 -3.02 35.19
CA PRO A 294 9.81 -3.95 35.86
C PRO A 294 9.63 -3.66 37.36
N GLY A 295 10.51 -2.84 37.95
CA GLY A 295 10.42 -2.37 39.33
C GLY A 295 11.42 -1.24 39.61
N GLU A 296 11.37 -0.65 40.81
CA GLU A 296 12.21 0.50 41.19
C GLU A 296 13.72 0.18 41.11
N CYS A 297 14.08 -1.06 41.43
CA CYS A 297 15.45 -1.56 41.44
C CYS A 297 15.93 -2.14 40.11
N ALA A 298 15.19 -1.92 39.03
CA ALA A 298 15.60 -2.31 37.68
C ALA A 298 15.74 -1.08 36.78
N GLU A 299 16.64 -1.17 35.81
CA GLU A 299 16.67 -0.26 34.68
C GLU A 299 15.54 -0.58 33.69
N PRO A 300 15.04 0.40 32.92
CA PRO A 300 14.09 0.13 31.84
C PRO A 300 14.74 -0.70 30.73
N PHE A 301 13.95 -1.58 30.11
CA PHE A 301 14.41 -2.38 28.98
C PHE A 301 14.70 -1.48 27.77
N LYS A 302 15.78 -1.81 27.06
CA LYS A 302 16.27 -1.05 25.91
C LYS A 302 16.47 -1.98 24.73
N CYS A 303 16.25 -1.48 23.52
CA CYS A 303 16.57 -2.18 22.29
C CYS A 303 18.07 -2.53 22.27
N ASP A 304 18.38 -3.73 21.78
CA ASP A 304 19.75 -4.21 21.58
C ASP A 304 20.39 -3.65 20.30
N GLY A 305 19.57 -3.17 19.36
CA GLY A 305 20.01 -2.69 18.05
C GLY A 305 20.03 -3.77 16.96
N ASP A 306 19.58 -4.98 17.28
CA ASP A 306 19.57 -6.14 16.38
C ASP A 306 18.18 -6.79 16.25
N SER A 307 17.32 -6.66 17.26
CA SER A 307 15.99 -7.27 17.34
C SER A 307 14.87 -6.21 17.33
N PRO A 308 13.76 -6.44 16.58
CA PRO A 308 12.59 -5.57 16.63
C PRO A 308 11.77 -5.78 17.93
N ALA A 309 11.97 -6.91 18.61
CA ALA A 309 11.36 -7.16 19.92
C ALA A 309 12.16 -6.49 21.03
N CYS A 310 11.46 -5.88 21.99
CA CYS A 310 12.10 -5.41 23.22
C CYS A 310 12.55 -6.63 24.04
N PRO A 311 13.78 -6.67 24.56
CA PRO A 311 14.19 -7.71 25.49
C PRO A 311 13.29 -7.64 26.73
N THR A 312 12.60 -8.73 27.06
CA THR A 312 11.72 -8.82 28.24
C THR A 312 11.96 -10.11 29.02
N ALA A 313 13.04 -10.83 28.72
CA ALA A 313 13.36 -12.05 29.44
C ALA A 313 14.02 -11.70 30.78
N ASP A 314 13.86 -12.57 31.78
CA ASP A 314 14.36 -12.31 33.14
C ASP A 314 15.89 -12.17 33.20
N ASP A 315 16.62 -12.73 32.23
CA ASP A 315 18.07 -12.63 32.07
C ASP A 315 18.54 -11.29 31.46
N ASP A 316 17.63 -10.49 30.91
CA ASP A 316 17.91 -9.14 30.37
C ASP A 316 17.74 -8.05 31.44
N ILE A 317 17.30 -8.39 32.64
CA ILE A 317 17.09 -7.43 33.73
C ILE A 317 18.43 -6.91 34.22
N VAL A 318 18.65 -5.61 34.04
CA VAL A 318 19.78 -4.90 34.64
C VAL A 318 19.34 -4.33 35.98
N TYR A 319 19.81 -4.95 37.07
CA TYR A 319 19.53 -4.53 38.44
C TYR A 319 20.37 -3.30 38.85
N LYS A 320 19.77 -2.44 39.66
CA LYS A 320 20.43 -1.32 40.33
C LYS A 320 21.01 -1.76 41.67
N THR A 321 21.95 -0.97 42.16
CA THR A 321 22.53 -1.10 43.53
C THR A 321 22.48 0.24 44.27
N THR A 322 21.53 1.09 43.91
CA THR A 322 21.34 2.44 44.48
C THR A 322 20.24 2.43 45.52
N GLU A 323 20.14 3.51 46.30
CA GLU A 323 18.99 3.75 47.17
C GLU A 323 17.68 3.76 46.35
N CYS A 324 16.63 3.23 46.95
CA CYS A 324 15.28 3.13 46.40
C CYS A 324 14.24 3.43 47.50
N GLY A 325 12.96 3.41 47.18
CA GLY A 325 11.91 3.59 48.17
C GLY A 325 11.89 5.00 48.80
N THR A 326 11.43 5.05 50.05
CA THR A 326 11.32 6.30 50.80
C THR A 326 12.68 6.68 51.40
N PRO A 327 13.23 7.88 51.11
CA PRO A 327 14.52 8.26 51.67
C PRO A 327 14.54 8.19 53.20
N ALA A 328 15.57 7.56 53.77
CA ALA A 328 15.76 7.46 55.21
C ALA A 328 16.07 8.83 55.82
N THR A 329 15.04 9.53 56.27
CA THR A 329 15.14 10.90 56.82
C THR A 329 15.18 10.92 58.34
N LEU A 330 14.77 9.83 59.00
CA LEU A 330 14.73 9.74 60.45
C LEU A 330 15.97 9.02 61.01
N PRO A 331 16.41 9.31 62.25
CA PRO A 331 17.69 8.82 62.76
C PRO A 331 17.78 7.31 62.96
N CYS A 332 16.65 6.62 63.16
CA CYS A 332 16.57 5.16 63.32
C CYS A 332 16.14 4.44 62.04
N ASP A 333 15.92 5.18 60.96
CA ASP A 333 15.54 4.65 59.65
C ASP A 333 16.75 4.06 58.93
N VAL A 334 16.54 2.97 58.18
CA VAL A 334 17.58 2.33 57.36
C VAL A 334 17.23 2.55 55.90
N ALA A 335 18.10 3.24 55.16
CA ALA A 335 17.89 3.46 53.73
C ALA A 335 17.77 2.13 52.99
N GLU A 336 16.69 1.98 52.22
CA GLU A 336 16.49 0.83 51.37
C GLU A 336 17.42 0.95 50.15
N VAL A 337 18.23 -0.08 49.94
CA VAL A 337 19.19 -0.13 48.84
C VAL A 337 18.91 -1.37 48.00
N CYS A 338 18.82 -1.19 46.70
CA CYS A 338 18.64 -2.29 45.77
C CYS A 338 19.75 -3.33 45.94
N THR A 339 19.36 -4.60 46.05
CA THR A 339 20.27 -5.71 46.34
C THR A 339 21.12 -6.14 45.14
N GLY A 340 20.77 -5.67 43.94
CA GLY A 340 21.34 -6.16 42.69
C GLY A 340 20.75 -7.51 42.22
N SER A 341 19.70 -8.02 42.86
CA SER A 341 19.09 -9.31 42.52
C SER A 341 17.56 -9.35 42.55
N ASP A 342 16.89 -8.29 43.03
CA ASP A 342 15.43 -8.17 43.02
C ASP A 342 15.04 -6.85 42.32
N VAL A 343 13.94 -6.88 41.57
CA VAL A 343 13.39 -5.71 40.88
C VAL A 343 12.66 -4.77 41.84
N ASN A 344 12.20 -5.30 42.96
CA ASN A 344 11.53 -4.53 44.01
C ASN A 344 12.56 -3.95 44.97
N CYS A 345 12.27 -2.74 45.46
CA CYS A 345 13.00 -2.19 46.59
C CYS A 345 12.75 -3.07 47.82
N PRO A 346 13.77 -3.34 48.66
CA PRO A 346 13.56 -4.03 49.93
C PRO A 346 12.50 -3.32 50.80
N ASP A 347 11.80 -4.10 51.63
CA ASP A 347 10.87 -3.53 52.61
C ASP A 347 11.59 -2.63 53.61
N ASN A 348 10.87 -1.60 54.12
CA ASN A 348 11.43 -0.68 55.10
C ASN A 348 11.97 -1.39 56.33
N ALA A 349 13.15 -0.96 56.77
CA ALA A 349 13.84 -1.51 57.92
C ALA A 349 14.21 -0.42 58.92
N VAL A 350 14.25 -0.80 60.20
CA VAL A 350 14.66 0.09 61.30
C VAL A 350 15.98 -0.42 61.88
N LYS A 351 16.79 0.52 62.40
CA LYS A 351 18.06 0.18 63.05
C LYS A 351 17.81 -0.68 64.28
N LEU A 352 18.75 -1.59 64.58
CA LEU A 352 18.65 -2.47 65.73
C LEU A 352 18.49 -1.70 67.04
N ALA A 353 17.72 -2.29 67.96
CA ALA A 353 17.54 -1.80 69.31
C ALA A 353 18.90 -1.50 69.98
N GLY A 354 19.01 -0.34 70.62
CA GLY A 354 20.25 0.13 71.27
C GLY A 354 21.19 0.93 70.36
N THR A 355 20.88 1.12 69.08
CA THR A 355 21.66 2.01 68.21
C THR A 355 21.45 3.47 68.62
N VAL A 356 22.51 4.18 68.99
CA VAL A 356 22.43 5.60 69.38
C VAL A 356 21.90 6.45 68.23
N CYS A 357 20.84 7.21 68.49
CA CYS A 357 20.12 7.98 67.48
C CYS A 357 20.02 9.48 67.77
N ALA A 358 20.21 9.88 69.03
CA ALA A 358 20.42 11.27 69.40
C ALA A 358 21.39 11.36 70.58
N ALA A 359 22.08 12.50 70.69
CA ALA A 359 22.96 12.77 71.82
C ALA A 359 22.17 12.81 73.13
N ALA A 360 22.85 12.58 74.25
CA ALA A 360 22.26 12.76 75.56
C ALA A 360 21.79 14.23 75.75
N PRO A 361 20.59 14.47 76.30
CA PRO A 361 20.08 15.82 76.53
C PRO A 361 20.88 16.60 77.60
N GLY A 362 21.69 15.90 78.40
CA GLY A 362 22.60 16.49 79.38
C GLY A 362 23.57 15.45 79.96
N GLU A 363 24.51 15.87 80.81
CA GLU A 363 25.56 15.01 81.38
C GLU A 363 24.99 13.83 82.18
N CYS A 364 23.86 14.07 82.85
CA CYS A 364 23.16 13.11 83.70
C CYS A 364 22.12 12.25 82.98
N ALA A 365 22.08 12.29 81.65
CA ALA A 365 21.25 11.41 80.86
C ALA A 365 22.10 10.47 79.99
N GLU A 366 21.58 9.28 79.72
CA GLU A 366 22.09 8.43 78.64
C GLU A 366 21.67 9.00 77.26
N PRO A 367 22.43 8.75 76.19
CA PRO A 367 21.99 9.10 74.85
C PRO A 367 20.75 8.30 74.45
N PHE A 368 19.90 8.89 73.61
CA PHE A 368 18.73 8.18 73.10
C PHE A 368 19.14 7.11 72.10
N THR A 369 18.49 5.95 72.19
CA THR A 369 18.76 4.80 71.32
C THR A 369 17.49 4.33 70.63
N CYS A 370 17.63 3.77 69.42
CA CYS A 370 16.52 3.16 68.71
C CYS A 370 15.92 2.01 69.51
N ASP A 371 14.59 1.87 69.46
CA ASP A 371 13.84 0.78 70.09
C ASP A 371 13.88 -0.53 69.28
N GLY A 372 14.20 -0.44 67.98
CA GLY A 372 14.20 -1.56 67.05
C GLY A 372 12.88 -1.77 66.32
N ASP A 373 11.88 -0.89 66.54
CA ASP A 373 10.54 -0.98 65.96
C ASP A 373 10.13 0.30 65.19
N SER A 374 10.67 1.47 65.59
CA SER A 374 10.32 2.77 65.04
C SER A 374 11.50 3.40 64.27
N PRO A 375 11.24 4.05 63.10
CA PRO A 375 12.27 4.82 62.40
C PRO A 375 12.57 6.15 63.10
N ALA A 376 11.68 6.63 63.98
CA ALA A 376 11.90 7.82 64.79
C ALA A 376 12.71 7.48 66.05
N CYS A 377 13.65 8.36 66.41
CA CYS A 377 14.39 8.26 67.67
C CYS A 377 13.45 8.63 68.85
N PRO A 378 13.33 7.80 69.89
CA PRO A 378 12.51 8.08 71.07
C PRO A 378 13.17 9.20 71.88
N THR A 379 12.80 10.45 71.57
CA THR A 379 13.40 11.67 72.14
C THR A 379 12.40 12.42 73.02
N ALA A 380 11.30 11.77 73.39
CA ALA A 380 10.32 12.34 74.29
C ALA A 380 10.87 12.34 75.72
N ASP A 381 10.37 13.25 76.56
CA ASP A 381 10.87 13.43 77.93
C ASP A 381 10.68 12.17 78.81
N ASP A 382 9.72 11.30 78.48
CA ASP A 382 9.47 10.02 79.14
C ASP A 382 10.43 8.89 78.73
N ASP A 383 11.21 9.08 77.67
CA ASP A 383 12.24 8.14 77.20
C ASP A 383 13.63 8.41 77.82
N ILE A 384 13.76 9.48 78.63
CA ILE A 384 15.02 9.84 79.26
C ILE A 384 15.42 8.80 80.32
N VAL A 385 16.55 8.15 80.08
CA VAL A 385 17.20 7.30 81.07
C VAL A 385 18.21 8.12 81.86
N TYR A 386 17.88 8.44 83.11
CA TYR A 386 18.74 9.21 84.01
C TYR A 386 19.86 8.36 84.61
N LYS A 387 21.04 8.97 84.74
CA LYS A 387 22.19 8.42 85.46
C LYS A 387 22.08 8.72 86.96
N THR A 388 22.79 7.95 87.76
CA THR A 388 22.99 8.18 89.20
C THR A 388 24.47 8.17 89.56
N THR A 389 25.32 8.51 88.61
CA THR A 389 26.78 8.53 88.74
C THR A 389 27.28 9.96 88.97
N GLU A 390 28.54 10.08 89.40
CA GLU A 390 29.23 11.38 89.43
C GLU A 390 29.21 12.04 88.04
N CYS A 391 29.06 13.35 88.04
CA CYS A 391 29.03 14.22 86.87
C CYS A 391 29.83 15.50 87.15
N GLY A 392 29.94 16.38 86.15
CA GLY A 392 30.63 17.66 86.34
C GLY A 392 32.13 17.52 86.62
N THR A 393 32.67 18.49 87.36
CA THR A 393 34.08 18.52 87.73
C THR A 393 34.34 17.61 88.92
N PRO A 394 35.26 16.63 88.84
CA PRO A 394 35.53 15.75 89.97
C PRO A 394 35.92 16.53 91.24
N ALA A 395 35.31 16.19 92.37
CA ALA A 395 35.63 16.81 93.66
C ALA A 395 37.03 16.43 94.13
N THR A 396 38.00 17.30 93.82
CA THR A 396 39.42 17.07 94.10
C THR A 396 39.92 17.81 95.35
N LEU A 397 39.13 18.75 95.87
CA LEU A 397 39.49 19.56 97.05
C LEU A 397 38.77 19.08 98.32
N PRO A 398 39.34 19.27 99.53
CA PRO A 398 38.80 18.69 100.76
C PRO A 398 37.42 19.21 101.18
N CYS A 399 37.04 20.43 100.79
CA CYS A 399 35.74 21.04 101.08
C CYS A 399 34.75 20.95 99.90
N ASP A 400 35.16 20.33 98.80
CA ASP A 400 34.36 20.14 97.61
C ASP A 400 33.38 18.96 97.79
N VAL A 401 32.18 19.07 97.23
CA VAL A 401 31.17 18.01 97.23
C VAL A 401 31.02 17.50 95.81
N ALA A 402 31.30 16.21 95.59
CA ALA A 402 31.12 15.60 94.28
C ALA A 402 29.67 15.74 93.81
N GLU A 403 29.50 16.30 92.61
CA GLU A 403 28.20 16.39 91.98
C GLU A 403 27.79 15.00 91.47
N VAL A 404 26.62 14.53 91.93
CA VAL A 404 26.08 13.21 91.56
C VAL A 404 24.72 13.42 90.94
N CYS A 405 24.51 12.81 89.77
CA CYS A 405 23.22 12.85 89.11
C CYS A 405 22.10 12.35 90.02
N THR A 406 21.00 13.11 90.11
CA THR A 406 19.90 12.83 91.05
C THR A 406 19.01 11.66 90.62
N GLY A 407 19.15 11.21 89.38
CA GLY A 407 18.20 10.27 88.74
C GLY A 407 16.91 10.94 88.25
N SER A 408 16.82 12.28 88.24
CA SER A 408 15.60 13.00 87.86
C SER A 408 15.84 14.29 87.05
N ASP A 409 17.08 14.74 86.89
CA ASP A 409 17.44 15.92 86.07
C ASP A 409 18.52 15.50 85.07
N VAL A 410 18.46 16.07 83.87
CA VAL A 410 19.43 15.83 82.80
C VAL A 410 20.72 16.60 83.03
N ASN A 411 20.66 17.69 83.80
CA ASN A 411 21.80 18.50 84.17
C ASN A 411 22.47 17.95 85.41
N CYS A 412 23.80 18.04 85.44
CA CYS A 412 24.54 17.82 86.67
C CYS A 412 24.14 18.89 87.70
N PRO A 413 23.94 18.54 88.99
CA PRO A 413 23.69 19.54 90.02
C PRO A 413 24.76 20.63 90.04
N ASP A 414 24.39 21.85 90.43
CA ASP A 414 25.34 22.93 90.62
C ASP A 414 26.39 22.56 91.68
N ASN A 415 27.61 23.08 91.52
CA ASN A 415 28.70 22.85 92.47
C ASN A 415 28.29 23.26 93.90
N ALA A 416 28.55 22.35 94.83
CA ALA A 416 28.26 22.54 96.24
C ALA A 416 29.54 22.38 97.07
N VAL A 417 29.63 23.18 98.12
CA VAL A 417 30.69 23.10 99.12
C VAL A 417 30.16 22.47 100.40
N LYS A 418 31.03 21.80 101.15
CA LYS A 418 30.67 21.20 102.44
C LYS A 418 30.23 22.30 103.41
N LEU A 419 29.26 21.97 104.27
CA LEU A 419 28.73 22.88 105.29
C LEU A 419 29.85 23.48 106.15
N ALA A 420 29.69 24.76 106.50
CA ALA A 420 30.58 25.47 107.41
C ALA A 420 30.81 24.66 108.71
N GLY A 421 32.07 24.54 109.14
CA GLY A 421 32.47 23.74 110.30
C GLY A 421 32.79 22.27 110.01
N THR A 422 32.67 21.81 108.76
CA THR A 422 33.14 20.47 108.37
C THR A 422 34.67 20.41 108.40
N VAL A 423 35.25 19.53 109.20
CA VAL A 423 36.72 19.38 109.29
C VAL A 423 37.30 18.96 107.95
N CYS A 424 38.26 19.72 107.44
CA CYS A 424 38.85 19.55 106.11
C CYS A 424 40.36 19.31 106.11
N ALA A 425 41.06 19.70 107.19
CA ALA A 425 42.44 19.31 107.44
C ALA A 425 42.67 19.11 108.94
N ALA A 426 43.66 18.31 109.29
CA ALA A 426 44.06 18.13 110.68
C ALA A 426 44.56 19.45 111.29
N ALA A 427 44.52 19.55 112.62
CA ALA A 427 45.11 20.69 113.32
C ALA A 427 46.62 20.76 113.02
N PRO A 428 47.18 21.97 112.77
CA PRO A 428 48.60 22.14 112.49
C PRO A 428 49.49 21.85 113.72
N GLY A 429 48.92 21.86 114.92
CA GLY A 429 49.59 21.53 116.19
C GLY A 429 48.57 21.29 117.32
N GLU A 430 49.04 20.86 118.50
CA GLU A 430 48.16 20.50 119.64
C GLU A 430 47.31 21.68 120.15
N CYS A 431 47.85 22.89 120.03
CA CYS A 431 47.26 24.11 120.55
C CYS A 431 46.50 24.90 119.46
N ALA A 432 46.23 24.26 118.32
CA ALA A 432 45.34 24.75 117.27
C ALA A 432 44.09 23.86 117.12
N GLU A 433 42.99 24.46 116.70
CA GLU A 433 41.82 23.70 116.22
C GLU A 433 42.10 23.13 114.81
N PRO A 434 41.43 22.02 114.42
CA PRO A 434 41.50 21.54 113.03
C PRO A 434 40.88 22.57 112.08
N PHE A 435 41.42 22.65 110.86
CA PHE A 435 40.84 23.52 109.84
C PHE A 435 39.47 22.99 109.41
N THR A 436 38.51 23.90 109.28
CA THR A 436 37.14 23.58 108.88
C THR A 436 36.75 24.36 107.64
N CYS A 437 35.86 23.80 106.81
CA CYS A 437 35.31 24.51 105.67
C CYS A 437 34.56 25.77 106.14
N ASP A 438 34.69 26.85 105.38
CA ASP A 438 33.97 28.11 105.61
C ASP A 438 32.50 28.06 105.16
N GLY A 439 32.18 27.11 104.27
CA GLY A 439 30.86 26.96 103.66
C GLY A 439 30.68 27.74 102.36
N ASP A 440 31.74 28.39 101.86
CA ASP A 440 31.73 29.22 100.64
C ASP A 440 32.81 28.79 99.61
N SER A 441 33.89 28.13 100.05
CA SER A 441 35.03 27.73 99.21
C SER A 441 35.22 26.21 99.18
N PRO A 442 35.53 25.61 98.00
CA PRO A 442 35.87 24.19 97.89
C PRO A 442 37.26 23.87 98.44
N ALA A 443 38.12 24.89 98.60
CA ALA A 443 39.43 24.74 99.23
C ALA A 443 39.33 24.85 100.76
N CYS A 444 40.10 24.01 101.46
CA CYS A 444 40.22 24.11 102.92
C CYS A 444 41.06 25.34 103.30
N PRO A 445 40.55 26.26 104.15
CA PRO A 445 41.27 27.45 104.60
C PRO A 445 42.43 27.02 105.50
N THR A 446 43.61 26.82 104.90
CA THR A 446 44.81 26.29 105.55
C THR A 446 45.92 27.34 105.61
N ALA A 447 45.57 28.60 105.35
CA ALA A 447 46.51 29.69 105.46
C ALA A 447 46.80 30.00 106.94
N ASP A 448 47.97 30.57 107.23
CA ASP A 448 48.42 30.84 108.61
C ASP A 448 47.47 31.81 109.36
N ASP A 449 46.72 32.65 108.65
CA ASP A 449 45.73 33.58 109.20
C ASP A 449 44.37 32.94 109.51
N ASP A 450 44.13 31.69 109.07
CA ASP A 450 42.92 30.91 109.37
C ASP A 450 43.07 30.05 110.63
N ILE A 451 44.25 30.07 111.27
CA ILE A 451 44.53 29.28 112.47
C ILE A 451 43.73 29.83 113.66
N VAL A 452 42.82 29.00 114.17
CA VAL A 452 42.15 29.25 115.44
C VAL A 452 42.98 28.61 116.56
N TYR A 453 43.65 29.46 117.33
CA TYR A 453 44.43 29.02 118.49
C TYR A 453 43.52 28.69 119.67
N LYS A 454 43.85 27.60 120.36
CA LYS A 454 43.27 27.25 121.66
C LYS A 454 43.87 28.15 122.75
N THR A 455 43.21 28.20 123.90
CA THR A 455 43.72 28.82 125.13
C THR A 455 43.60 27.87 126.32
N THR A 456 43.54 26.58 126.04
CA THR A 456 43.37 25.49 127.02
C THR A 456 44.71 24.90 127.39
N GLU A 457 44.75 24.04 128.41
CA GLU A 457 45.95 23.22 128.66
C GLU A 457 46.20 22.31 127.43
N CYS A 458 47.45 22.26 127.00
CA CYS A 458 47.96 21.32 125.99
C CYS A 458 49.18 20.56 126.56
N GLY A 459 49.74 19.59 125.82
CA GLY A 459 50.86 18.78 126.32
C GLY A 459 50.51 17.82 127.46
N THR A 460 51.53 17.47 128.24
CA THR A 460 51.40 16.57 129.39
C THR A 460 50.80 17.32 130.58
N PRO A 461 49.71 16.85 131.21
CA PRO A 461 49.11 17.57 132.32
C PRO A 461 50.10 17.81 133.47
N ALA A 462 50.14 19.04 133.98
CA ALA A 462 51.07 19.39 135.06
C ALA A 462 50.70 18.75 136.39
N THR A 463 51.22 17.55 136.61
CA THR A 463 50.91 16.73 137.80
C THR A 463 51.95 16.88 138.90
N LEU A 464 53.08 17.53 138.62
CA LEU A 464 54.19 17.69 139.56
C LEU A 464 54.18 19.08 140.25
N PRO A 465 54.75 19.22 141.47
CA PRO A 465 54.56 20.43 142.30
C PRO A 465 55.15 21.72 141.74
N CYS A 466 56.24 21.58 140.97
CA CYS A 466 57.03 22.65 140.38
C CYS A 466 56.92 22.72 138.86
N ASP A 467 56.01 21.93 138.31
CA ASP A 467 55.63 21.88 136.91
C ASP A 467 54.68 23.04 136.58
N VAL A 468 54.88 23.64 135.41
CA VAL A 468 54.04 24.69 134.87
C VAL A 468 53.16 24.07 133.81
N ALA A 469 51.85 24.01 134.06
CA ALA A 469 50.88 23.60 133.06
C ALA A 469 51.10 24.36 131.75
N GLU A 470 51.36 23.62 130.69
CA GLU A 470 51.52 24.19 129.37
C GLU A 470 50.14 24.58 128.86
N VAL A 471 49.90 25.88 128.78
CA VAL A 471 48.64 26.44 128.30
C VAL A 471 48.90 27.06 126.95
N CYS A 472 48.06 26.74 125.96
CA CYS A 472 48.09 27.38 124.66
C CYS A 472 48.11 28.91 124.84
N THR A 473 49.11 29.59 124.27
CA THR A 473 49.28 31.04 124.45
C THR A 473 48.25 31.88 123.68
N GLY A 474 47.50 31.25 122.78
CA GLY A 474 46.64 31.92 121.82
C GLY A 474 47.39 32.50 120.61
N SER A 475 48.69 32.20 120.45
CA SER A 475 49.52 32.73 119.36
C SER A 475 50.51 31.74 118.73
N ASP A 476 50.63 30.52 119.26
CA ASP A 476 51.49 29.46 118.72
C ASP A 476 50.68 28.16 118.57
N VAL A 477 50.95 27.41 117.49
CA VAL A 477 50.30 26.11 117.22
C VAL A 477 50.89 25.00 118.08
N ASP A 478 52.15 25.17 118.47
CA ASP A 478 52.87 24.24 119.31
C ASP A 478 52.58 24.51 120.78
N CYS A 479 52.53 23.42 121.55
CA CYS A 479 52.49 23.51 122.99
C CYS A 479 53.77 24.17 123.50
N PRO A 480 53.68 25.16 124.41
CA PRO A 480 54.87 25.68 125.08
C PRO A 480 55.72 24.51 125.58
N ALA A 481 57.04 24.64 125.47
CA ALA A 481 57.91 23.62 126.04
C ALA A 481 57.66 23.53 127.55
N ASP A 482 57.62 22.30 128.04
CA ASP A 482 57.56 21.99 129.47
C ASP A 482 58.57 22.85 130.24
N ALA A 483 58.11 23.45 131.33
CA ALA A 483 58.84 24.47 132.05
C ALA A 483 58.72 24.26 133.57
N LYS A 484 59.88 24.27 134.22
CA LYS A 484 59.94 24.40 135.68
C LYS A 484 59.57 25.81 136.11
N LYS A 485 58.80 25.93 137.19
CA LYS A 485 58.60 27.21 137.87
C LYS A 485 59.93 27.86 138.29
N PRO A 486 60.03 29.21 138.27
CA PRO A 486 61.27 29.88 138.62
C PRO A 486 61.68 29.65 140.08
N PHE A 487 62.99 29.70 140.33
CA PHE A 487 63.54 29.52 141.68
C PHE A 487 62.88 30.50 142.67
N GLY A 488 62.31 29.98 143.76
CA GLY A 488 61.59 30.79 144.74
C GLY A 488 60.07 30.90 144.52
N ALA A 489 59.54 30.42 143.39
CA ALA A 489 58.10 30.45 143.11
C ALA A 489 57.34 29.38 143.92
N PRO A 490 56.13 29.67 144.42
CA PRO A 490 55.40 28.75 145.27
C PRO A 490 55.03 27.44 144.56
N CYS A 491 55.28 26.32 145.23
CA CYS A 491 54.90 24.99 144.76
C CYS A 491 53.37 24.82 144.88
N ASN A 492 52.75 24.10 143.94
CA ASN A 492 51.30 23.82 143.96
C ASN A 492 50.91 22.82 145.06
N SER A 493 51.90 22.27 145.76
CA SER A 493 51.73 21.25 146.79
C SER A 493 51.97 21.83 148.18
N ASN A 494 50.96 21.71 149.04
CA ASN A 494 50.95 22.16 150.44
C ASN A 494 51.93 21.39 151.37
N VAL A 495 52.94 20.66 150.85
CA VAL A 495 53.57 19.56 151.61
C VAL A 495 55.11 19.53 151.62
N ILE A 496 55.86 20.49 151.03
CA ILE A 496 57.34 20.49 151.16
C ILE A 496 57.88 21.89 151.48
N THR A 497 58.76 21.97 152.49
CA THR A 497 59.66 23.10 152.72
C THR A 497 60.99 22.83 152.01
N PRO A 498 61.52 23.79 151.22
CA PRO A 498 61.04 25.16 151.04
C PRO A 498 59.72 25.19 150.27
N ALA A 499 58.80 26.09 150.66
CA ALA A 499 57.49 26.28 150.01
C ALA A 499 57.62 26.92 148.61
N ALA A 500 58.75 26.69 147.95
CA ALA A 500 59.23 27.39 146.78
C ALA A 500 60.16 26.47 145.98
N CYS A 501 60.02 26.47 144.65
CA CYS A 501 60.77 25.59 143.77
C CYS A 501 62.28 25.88 143.79
N ASP A 502 63.10 24.83 143.86
CA ASP A 502 64.56 24.87 143.78
C ASP A 502 65.11 24.18 142.52
N ALA A 503 66.44 23.95 142.41
CA ALA A 503 67.04 23.30 141.23
C ALA A 503 66.81 21.77 141.17
N ASP A 504 66.65 21.11 142.32
CA ASP A 504 66.55 19.66 142.49
C ASP A 504 65.10 19.14 142.44
N ASP A 505 64.11 20.05 142.56
CA ASP A 505 62.69 19.68 142.51
C ASP A 505 62.27 19.07 141.16
N LYS A 506 61.35 18.10 141.21
CA LYS A 506 60.76 17.51 139.99
C LYS A 506 59.72 18.44 139.37
N TRP A 507 59.77 18.55 138.06
CA TRP A 507 58.80 19.19 137.17
C TRP A 507 58.46 18.21 136.08
#